data_AF-A0A7V8JSS9-F1
#
_entry.id   AF-A0A7V8JSS9-F1
#
_cell.length_a   1.000
_cell.length_b   1.000
_cell.length_c   1.000
_cell.angle_alpha   90.00
_cell.angle_beta   90.00
_cell.angle_gamma   90.00
#
_symmetry.space_group_name_H-M   'P 1'
#
loop_
_entity.id
_entity.type
_entity.pdbx_description
1 polymer ?
#
loop_
_entity_poly.entity_id
_entity_poly.type
_entity_poly.pdbx_seq_one_letter_code
_entity_poly.pdbx_strand_id
1 'polypeptide(L)'
;MNNNQNPREENMKIISNMSIGKRLALGFGLILALSIVITSIGFWRLQTVADATHDMMQQPLAKERLISDWYANLYGGIRRTLAIAKSADPSLSEYFAQDAAASSKSSAETQSKIAPLLQSEAEKTAFAQIGEARKAYLAGRDEINKVKATGDLAEGNRVLDQVFVPAANRYLDSMQKLLQIQRVDIDAMAGEIDRIAARSKMLMLVVQLLILAFSVFGAWWLTIGITRPLRTAVDVSHRVAKAI
;
A
#
# COMPACT_ATOMS: atom_id res chain seq x y z
N MET A 1 -9.05 -61.01 -33.90
CA MET A 1 -8.07 -60.21 -34.65
C MET A 1 -7.91 -58.88 -33.93
N ASN A 2 -6.76 -58.69 -33.30
CA ASN A 2 -6.48 -57.63 -32.32
C ASN A 2 -6.00 -56.37 -33.06
N ASN A 3 -6.84 -55.33 -33.18
CA ASN A 3 -6.43 -54.03 -33.70
C ASN A 3 -6.03 -53.12 -32.54
N ASN A 4 -4.80 -53.31 -32.04
CA ASN A 4 -4.22 -52.47 -31.01
C ASN A 4 -3.30 -51.44 -31.69
N GLN A 5 -3.88 -50.45 -32.37
CA GLN A 5 -3.13 -49.30 -32.85
C GLN A 5 -2.81 -48.39 -31.66
N ASN A 6 -1.54 -48.42 -31.25
CA ASN A 6 -1.01 -47.69 -30.12
C ASN A 6 -1.03 -46.17 -30.42
N PRO A 7 -1.75 -45.34 -29.65
CA PRO A 7 -1.92 -43.91 -29.94
C PRO A 7 -0.60 -43.10 -29.93
N ARG A 8 0.50 -43.67 -29.42
CA ARG A 8 1.84 -43.05 -29.51
C ARG A 8 2.43 -43.08 -30.92
N GLU A 9 2.10 -44.07 -31.75
CA GLU A 9 2.64 -44.18 -33.12
C GLU A 9 1.96 -43.21 -34.10
N GLU A 10 0.68 -42.91 -33.89
CA GLU A 10 -0.09 -41.99 -34.73
C GLU A 10 0.36 -40.54 -34.53
N ASN A 11 0.61 -40.14 -33.28
CA ASN A 11 1.18 -38.83 -32.95
C ASN A 11 2.57 -38.62 -33.57
N MET A 12 3.37 -39.69 -33.74
CA MET A 12 4.73 -39.60 -34.30
C MET A 12 4.73 -39.42 -35.84
N LYS A 13 3.68 -39.87 -36.53
CA LYS A 13 3.52 -39.73 -38.00
C LYS A 13 3.03 -38.36 -38.45
N ILE A 14 2.23 -37.65 -37.64
CA ILE A 14 1.72 -36.31 -37.98
C ILE A 14 2.87 -35.28 -38.04
N ILE A 15 3.89 -35.44 -37.19
CA ILE A 15 5.00 -34.49 -37.08
C ILE A 15 6.07 -34.74 -38.14
N SER A 16 6.26 -36.00 -38.57
CA SER A 16 7.30 -36.36 -39.56
C SER A 16 6.99 -35.83 -40.96
N ASN A 17 5.73 -35.53 -41.29
CA ASN A 17 5.29 -35.13 -42.63
C ASN A 17 5.02 -33.61 -42.80
N MET A 18 5.38 -32.80 -41.80
CA MET A 18 5.17 -31.36 -41.81
C MET A 18 6.33 -30.61 -42.48
N SER A 19 6.03 -29.66 -43.38
CA SER A 19 7.06 -28.84 -44.06
C SER A 19 7.90 -28.03 -43.07
N ILE A 20 9.17 -27.80 -43.41
CA ILE A 20 10.15 -27.10 -42.54
C ILE A 20 9.62 -25.73 -42.09
N GLY A 21 8.96 -24.98 -42.99
CA GLY A 21 8.36 -23.68 -42.66
C GLY A 21 7.28 -23.73 -41.58
N LYS A 22 6.41 -24.74 -41.58
CA LYS A 22 5.38 -24.93 -40.54
C LYS A 22 6.01 -25.29 -39.18
N ARG A 23 7.11 -26.07 -39.17
CA ARG A 23 7.88 -26.39 -37.95
C ARG A 23 8.53 -25.15 -37.36
N LEU A 24 9.14 -24.30 -38.20
CA LEU A 24 9.73 -23.03 -37.77
C LEU A 24 8.67 -22.07 -37.23
N ALA A 25 7.53 -21.92 -37.94
CA ALA A 25 6.42 -21.08 -37.52
C ALA A 25 5.82 -21.51 -36.17
N LEU A 26 5.73 -22.82 -35.90
CA LEU A 26 5.31 -23.34 -34.60
C LEU A 26 6.29 -22.97 -33.48
N GLY A 27 7.61 -23.07 -33.72
CA GLY A 27 8.63 -22.69 -32.74
C GLY A 27 8.57 -21.20 -32.40
N PHE A 28 8.53 -20.33 -33.42
CA PHE A 28 8.40 -18.88 -33.22
C PHE A 28 7.05 -18.47 -32.62
N GLY A 29 5.95 -19.08 -33.07
CA GLY A 29 4.62 -18.82 -32.55
C GLY A 29 4.49 -19.18 -31.07
N LEU A 30 5.12 -20.28 -30.64
CA LEU A 30 5.19 -20.67 -29.24
C LEU A 30 5.96 -19.64 -28.40
N ILE A 31 7.13 -19.18 -28.86
CA ILE A 31 7.91 -18.16 -28.14
C ILE A 31 7.10 -16.87 -27.99
N LEU A 32 6.44 -16.41 -29.05
CA LEU A 32 5.57 -15.23 -29.01
C LEU A 32 4.39 -15.41 -28.05
N ALA A 33 3.73 -16.58 -28.08
CA ALA A 33 2.64 -16.88 -27.16
C ALA A 33 3.11 -16.86 -25.69
N LEU A 34 4.26 -17.47 -25.39
CA LEU A 34 4.85 -17.44 -24.05
C LEU A 34 5.23 -16.02 -23.62
N SER A 35 5.76 -15.20 -24.54
CA SER A 35 6.06 -13.79 -24.28
C SER A 35 4.81 -12.99 -23.91
N ILE A 36 3.71 -13.18 -24.63
CA ILE A 36 2.43 -12.53 -24.33
C ILE A 36 1.95 -12.96 -22.94
N VAL A 37 1.97 -14.26 -22.64
CA VAL A 37 1.52 -14.79 -21.34
C VAL A 37 2.33 -14.20 -20.18
N ILE A 38 3.67 -14.18 -20.26
CA ILE A 38 4.51 -13.58 -19.21
C ILE A 38 4.18 -12.11 -19.03
N THR A 39 4.07 -11.38 -20.14
CA THR A 39 3.82 -9.94 -20.11
C THR A 39 2.47 -9.65 -19.46
N SER A 40 1.41 -10.38 -19.84
CA SER A 40 0.09 -10.24 -19.25
C SER A 40 0.08 -10.56 -17.75
N ILE A 41 0.75 -11.63 -17.31
CA ILE A 41 0.87 -11.96 -15.88
C ILE A 41 1.64 -10.85 -15.14
N GLY A 42 2.74 -10.36 -15.73
CA GLY A 42 3.55 -9.28 -15.17
C GLY A 42 2.72 -8.00 -14.98
N PHE A 43 1.95 -7.59 -15.99
CA PHE A 43 1.05 -6.45 -15.89
C PHE A 43 -0.01 -6.63 -14.80
N TRP A 44 -0.67 -7.79 -14.75
CA TRP A 44 -1.69 -8.05 -13.73
C TRP A 44 -1.11 -8.02 -12.30
N ARG A 45 0.09 -8.55 -12.11
CA ARG A 45 0.79 -8.50 -10.81
C ARG A 45 1.21 -7.09 -10.44
N LEU A 46 1.72 -6.30 -11.40
CA LEU A 46 2.07 -4.92 -11.16
C LEU A 46 0.85 -4.09 -10.77
N GLN A 47 -0.29 -4.31 -11.46
CA GLN A 47 -1.55 -3.65 -11.12
C GLN A 47 -2.00 -4.00 -9.70
N THR A 48 -1.91 -5.28 -9.29
CA THR A 48 -2.27 -5.70 -7.93
C THR A 48 -1.46 -4.97 -6.85
N VAL A 49 -0.14 -4.80 -7.08
CA VAL A 49 0.73 -4.05 -6.15
C VAL A 49 0.39 -2.55 -6.17
N ALA A 50 0.09 -2.00 -7.35
CA ALA A 50 -0.28 -0.60 -7.51
C ALA A 50 -1.60 -0.28 -6.79
N ASP A 51 -2.62 -1.12 -6.94
CA ASP A 51 -3.93 -0.96 -6.30
C ASP A 51 -3.78 -1.02 -4.77
N ALA A 52 -3.07 -2.02 -4.24
CA ALA A 52 -2.84 -2.13 -2.80
C ALA A 52 -2.05 -0.92 -2.24
N THR A 53 -1.08 -0.40 -3.00
CA THR A 53 -0.35 0.81 -2.63
C THR A 53 -1.26 2.04 -2.67
N HIS A 54 -2.12 2.14 -3.67
CA HIS A 54 -3.07 3.24 -3.81
C HIS A 54 -4.06 3.28 -2.65
N ASP A 55 -4.60 2.11 -2.25
CA ASP A 55 -5.53 1.98 -1.12
C ASP A 55 -4.90 2.43 0.20
N MET A 56 -3.60 2.14 0.42
CA MET A 56 -2.85 2.62 1.58
C MET A 56 -2.64 4.15 1.55
N MET A 57 -2.43 4.73 0.37
CA MET A 57 -2.10 6.15 0.20
C MET A 57 -3.32 7.08 0.25
N GLN A 58 -4.48 6.66 -0.24
CA GLN A 58 -5.64 7.55 -0.43
C GLN A 58 -6.35 7.91 0.87
N GLN A 59 -6.72 6.92 1.69
CA GLN A 59 -7.52 7.15 2.90
C GLN A 59 -6.74 6.99 4.20
N PRO A 60 -6.00 5.89 4.44
CA PRO A 60 -5.29 5.67 5.71
C PRO A 60 -4.24 6.74 5.99
N LEU A 61 -3.36 7.03 5.03
CA LEU A 61 -2.32 8.04 5.20
C LEU A 61 -2.88 9.46 5.29
N ALA A 62 -3.95 9.76 4.54
CA ALA A 62 -4.62 11.06 4.62
C ALA A 62 -5.26 11.27 6.00
N LYS A 63 -5.90 10.23 6.57
CA LYS A 63 -6.41 10.24 7.95
C LYS A 63 -5.30 10.49 8.96
N GLU A 64 -4.22 9.70 8.90
CA GLU A 64 -3.09 9.83 9.84
C GLU A 64 -2.52 11.25 9.82
N ARG A 65 -2.32 11.84 8.64
CA ARG A 65 -1.83 13.22 8.50
C ARG A 65 -2.78 14.24 9.10
N LEU A 66 -4.07 14.15 8.82
CA LEU A 66 -5.08 15.04 9.40
C LEU A 66 -5.09 14.97 10.93
N ILE A 67 -5.01 13.76 11.49
CA ILE A 67 -4.98 13.56 12.95
C ILE A 67 -3.66 14.08 13.53
N SER A 68 -2.53 13.89 12.84
CA SER A 68 -1.21 14.39 13.24
C SER A 68 -1.15 15.92 13.24
N ASP A 69 -1.69 16.56 12.21
CA ASP A 69 -1.80 18.02 12.12
C ASP A 69 -2.70 18.57 13.24
N TRP A 70 -3.82 17.88 13.50
CA TRP A 70 -4.71 18.25 14.61
C TRP A 70 -4.02 18.09 15.97
N TYR A 71 -3.24 17.02 16.17
CA TYR A 71 -2.45 16.81 17.38
C TYR A 71 -1.42 17.93 17.57
N ALA A 72 -0.69 18.32 16.52
CA ALA A 72 0.28 19.41 16.57
C ALA A 72 -0.39 20.76 16.94
N ASN A 73 -1.54 21.04 16.35
CA ASN A 73 -2.35 22.22 16.68
C ASN A 73 -2.80 22.22 18.14
N LEU A 74 -3.29 21.08 18.65
CA LEU A 74 -3.64 20.91 20.06
C LEU A 74 -2.42 21.13 20.97
N TYR A 75 -1.29 20.53 20.64
CA TYR A 75 -0.06 20.64 21.42
C TYR A 75 0.41 22.10 21.55
N GLY A 76 0.36 22.85 20.44
CA GLY A 76 0.61 24.29 20.43
C GLY A 76 -0.39 25.06 21.29
N GLY A 77 -1.69 24.74 21.16
CA GLY A 77 -2.76 25.35 21.95
C GLY A 77 -2.58 25.15 23.46
N ILE A 78 -2.20 23.94 23.89
CA ILE A 78 -1.95 23.63 25.30
C ILE A 78 -0.79 24.47 25.85
N ARG A 79 0.33 24.53 25.13
CA ARG A 79 1.50 25.34 25.53
C ARG A 79 1.18 26.83 25.58
N ARG A 80 0.38 27.32 24.63
CA ARG A 80 -0.11 28.70 24.60
C ARG A 80 -0.97 29.02 25.82
N THR A 81 -1.93 28.16 26.17
CA THR A 81 -2.74 28.37 27.38
C THR A 81 -1.91 28.27 28.66
N LEU A 82 -0.93 27.36 28.74
CA LEU A 82 0.01 27.30 29.86
C LEU A 82 0.82 28.59 30.01
N ALA A 83 1.32 29.14 28.89
CA ALA A 83 2.05 30.40 28.89
C ALA A 83 1.18 31.58 29.35
N ILE A 84 -0.06 31.68 28.85
CA ILE A 84 -1.03 32.70 29.29
C ILE A 84 -1.33 32.57 30.79
N ALA A 85 -1.56 31.34 31.27
CA ALA A 85 -1.87 31.09 32.66
C ALA A 85 -0.73 31.51 33.60
N LYS A 86 0.51 31.09 33.30
CA LYS A 86 1.69 31.33 34.13
C LYS A 86 2.29 32.74 33.99
N SER A 87 2.05 33.45 32.89
CA SER A 87 2.60 34.79 32.68
C SER A 87 1.95 35.84 33.58
N ALA A 88 2.73 36.81 34.05
CA ALA A 88 2.21 37.99 34.74
C ALA A 88 1.70 39.08 33.78
N ASP A 89 2.00 38.98 32.49
CA ASP A 89 1.59 39.95 31.47
C ASP A 89 0.12 39.73 31.06
N PRO A 90 -0.79 40.67 31.38
CA PRO A 90 -2.21 40.55 31.07
C PRO A 90 -2.51 40.70 29.56
N SER A 91 -1.58 41.23 28.77
CA SER A 91 -1.77 41.43 27.33
C SER A 91 -1.68 40.14 26.50
N LEU A 92 -1.10 39.07 27.05
CA LEU A 92 -0.88 37.82 26.32
C LEU A 92 -2.18 37.14 25.86
N SER A 93 -3.26 37.24 26.65
CA SER A 93 -4.56 36.67 26.26
C SER A 93 -5.08 37.31 24.97
N GLU A 94 -4.96 38.63 24.86
CA GLU A 94 -5.38 39.38 23.67
C GLU A 94 -4.43 39.13 22.50
N TYR A 95 -3.12 39.16 22.75
CA TYR A 95 -2.10 38.87 21.74
C TYR A 95 -2.33 37.53 21.03
N PHE A 96 -2.75 36.51 21.78
CA PHE A 96 -2.99 35.16 21.27
C PHE A 96 -4.44 34.89 20.85
N ALA A 97 -5.36 35.85 20.96
CA ALA A 97 -6.78 35.64 20.70
C ALA A 97 -7.04 35.19 19.25
N GLN A 98 -6.39 35.83 18.28
CA GLN A 98 -6.53 35.46 16.86
C GLN A 98 -6.00 34.04 16.58
N ASP A 99 -4.82 33.69 17.12
CA ASP A 99 -4.26 32.35 17.00
C ASP A 99 -5.16 31.30 17.68
N ALA A 100 -5.74 31.62 18.83
CA ALA A 100 -6.70 30.75 19.53
C ALA A 100 -7.94 30.46 18.69
N ALA A 101 -8.49 31.49 18.05
CA ALA A 101 -9.65 31.38 17.18
C ALA A 101 -9.33 30.55 15.93
N ALA A 102 -8.20 30.83 15.27
CA ALA A 102 -7.74 30.10 14.09
C ALA A 102 -7.48 28.62 14.38
N SER A 103 -6.77 28.32 15.47
CA SER A 103 -6.52 26.96 15.98
C SER A 103 -7.82 26.20 16.24
N SER A 104 -8.80 26.85 16.89
CA SER A 104 -10.10 26.23 17.21
C SER A 104 -10.93 25.96 15.96
N LYS A 105 -10.90 26.87 14.98
CA LYS A 105 -11.57 26.70 13.67
C LYS A 105 -10.94 25.55 12.88
N SER A 106 -9.61 25.54 12.74
CA SER A 106 -8.87 24.48 12.06
C SER A 106 -9.12 23.11 12.70
N SER A 107 -9.19 23.04 14.04
CA SER A 107 -9.55 21.81 14.74
C SER A 107 -10.96 21.31 14.38
N ALA A 108 -11.94 22.21 14.29
CA ALA A 108 -13.32 21.85 13.94
C ALA A 108 -13.43 21.39 12.47
N GLU A 109 -12.75 22.07 11.54
CA GLU A 109 -12.68 21.66 10.14
C GLU A 109 -11.97 20.32 9.96
N THR A 110 -10.93 20.05 10.74
CA THR A 110 -10.22 18.77 10.71
C THR A 110 -11.10 17.66 11.26
N GLN A 111 -11.83 17.92 12.35
CA GLN A 111 -12.80 16.99 12.92
C GLN A 111 -13.89 16.59 11.90
N SER A 112 -14.44 17.55 11.14
CA SER A 112 -15.46 17.26 10.14
C SER A 112 -14.93 16.48 8.94
N LYS A 113 -13.66 16.67 8.57
CA LYS A 113 -12.98 15.89 7.52
C LYS A 113 -12.66 14.46 7.96
N ILE A 114 -12.29 14.25 9.22
CA ILE A 114 -11.94 12.92 9.75
C ILE A 114 -13.20 12.06 9.94
N ALA A 115 -14.27 12.61 10.50
CA ALA A 115 -15.49 11.87 10.84
C ALA A 115 -16.02 10.91 9.74
N PRO A 116 -16.16 11.32 8.45
CA PRO A 116 -16.64 10.44 7.39
C PRO A 116 -15.62 9.39 6.93
N LEU A 117 -14.34 9.51 7.32
CA LEU A 117 -13.27 8.59 6.93
C LEU A 117 -13.09 7.43 7.93
N LEU A 118 -13.73 7.50 9.10
CA LEU A 118 -13.65 6.46 10.14
C LEU A 118 -14.51 5.26 9.74
N GLN A 119 -13.88 4.09 9.63
CA GLN A 119 -14.54 2.88 9.16
C GLN A 119 -14.74 1.87 10.30
N SER A 120 -13.71 1.66 11.11
CA SER A 120 -13.73 0.68 12.20
C SER A 120 -14.43 1.20 13.46
N GLU A 121 -14.98 0.29 14.25
CA GLU A 121 -15.58 0.65 15.55
C GLU A 121 -14.55 1.17 16.55
N ALA A 122 -13.30 0.71 16.48
CA ALA A 122 -12.21 1.20 17.30
C ALA A 122 -11.89 2.68 17.00
N GLU A 123 -11.83 3.03 15.71
CA GLU A 123 -11.65 4.42 15.25
C GLU A 123 -12.79 5.33 15.72
N LYS A 124 -14.05 4.92 15.49
CA LYS A 124 -15.23 5.70 15.88
C LYS A 124 -15.29 5.91 17.39
N THR A 125 -14.98 4.86 18.17
CA THR A 125 -14.94 4.92 19.63
C THR A 125 -13.87 5.89 20.12
N ALA A 126 -12.64 5.77 19.59
CA ALA A 126 -11.55 6.68 19.95
C ALA A 126 -11.87 8.13 19.56
N PHE A 127 -12.48 8.35 18.40
CA PHE A 127 -12.91 9.68 17.95
C PHE A 127 -14.01 10.29 18.82
N ALA A 128 -14.97 9.49 19.29
CA ALA A 128 -15.98 9.96 20.25
C ALA A 128 -15.34 10.38 21.59
N GLN A 129 -14.38 9.61 22.10
CA GLN A 129 -13.63 9.94 23.32
C GLN A 129 -12.85 11.25 23.19
N ILE A 130 -12.23 11.48 22.02
CA ILE A 130 -11.57 12.74 21.67
C ILE A 130 -12.56 13.91 21.75
N GLY A 131 -13.79 13.74 21.23
CA GLY A 131 -14.85 14.75 21.31
C GLY A 131 -15.20 15.15 22.75
N GLU A 132 -15.34 14.18 23.66
CA GLU A 132 -15.61 14.44 25.07
C GLU A 132 -14.41 15.10 25.78
N ALA A 133 -13.19 14.62 25.51
CA ALA A 133 -11.97 15.21 26.07
C ALA A 133 -11.78 16.67 25.60
N ARG A 134 -12.12 16.96 24.34
CA ARG A 134 -12.09 18.32 23.78
C ARG A 134 -13.03 19.27 24.52
N LYS A 135 -14.25 18.84 24.87
CA LYS A 135 -15.20 19.68 25.64
C LYS A 135 -14.60 20.07 26.99
N ALA A 136 -14.05 19.11 27.73
CA ALA A 136 -13.41 19.37 29.02
C ALA A 136 -12.20 20.30 28.90
N TYR A 137 -11.38 20.11 27.87
CA TYR A 137 -10.25 20.98 27.56
C TYR A 137 -10.67 22.43 27.29
N LEU A 138 -11.69 22.64 26.45
CA LEU A 138 -12.20 23.98 26.12
C LEU A 138 -12.79 24.66 27.36
N ALA A 139 -13.57 23.94 28.16
CA ALA A 139 -14.10 24.45 29.42
C ALA A 139 -12.98 24.88 30.38
N GLY A 140 -11.94 24.06 30.55
CA GLY A 140 -10.79 24.40 31.38
C GLY A 140 -10.00 25.61 30.86
N ARG A 141 -9.83 25.73 29.54
CA ARG A 141 -9.18 26.89 28.90
C ARG A 141 -9.97 28.17 29.14
N ASP A 142 -11.28 28.11 28.96
CA ASP A 142 -12.14 29.28 29.13
C ASP A 142 -12.19 29.71 30.60
N GLU A 143 -12.13 28.77 31.54
CA GLU A 143 -12.02 29.06 32.98
C GLU A 143 -10.69 29.75 33.33
N ILE A 144 -9.56 29.30 32.75
CA ILE A 144 -8.27 29.98 32.88
C ILE A 144 -8.37 31.44 32.43
N ASN A 145 -8.98 31.70 31.27
CA ASN A 145 -9.11 33.05 30.75
C ASN A 145 -9.96 33.94 31.68
N LYS A 146 -11.04 33.40 32.26
CA LYS A 146 -11.88 34.13 33.22
C LYS A 146 -11.10 34.48 34.49
N VAL A 147 -10.44 33.51 35.11
CA VAL A 147 -9.70 33.76 36.35
C VAL A 147 -8.55 34.74 36.11
N LYS A 148 -7.86 34.65 34.97
CA LYS A 148 -6.82 35.61 34.59
C LYS A 148 -7.34 37.05 34.45
N ALA A 149 -8.58 37.23 33.98
CA ALA A 149 -9.20 38.55 33.91
C ALA A 149 -9.48 39.17 35.28
N THR A 150 -9.58 38.36 36.35
CA THR A 150 -9.77 38.85 37.72
C THR A 150 -8.47 39.27 38.42
N GLY A 151 -7.30 38.83 37.89
CA GLY A 151 -6.00 39.04 38.53
C GLY A 151 -5.68 38.09 39.69
N ASP A 152 -6.57 37.16 40.05
CA ASP A 152 -6.32 36.17 41.11
C ASP A 152 -5.34 35.07 40.64
N LEU A 153 -4.08 35.23 41.04
CA LEU A 153 -3.01 34.29 40.69
C LEU A 153 -3.12 32.95 41.43
N ALA A 154 -3.67 32.93 42.66
CA ALA A 154 -3.77 31.71 43.44
C ALA A 154 -4.84 30.79 42.84
N GLU A 155 -6.01 31.36 42.56
CA GLU A 155 -7.09 30.63 41.90
C GLU A 155 -6.70 30.25 40.46
N GLY A 156 -5.99 31.12 39.74
CA GLY A 156 -5.52 30.82 38.39
C GLY A 156 -4.60 29.60 38.34
N ASN A 157 -3.69 29.46 39.31
CA ASN A 157 -2.84 28.28 39.43
C ASN A 157 -3.64 27.03 39.82
N ARG A 158 -4.63 27.16 40.73
CA ARG A 158 -5.49 26.05 41.11
C ARG A 158 -6.28 25.50 39.92
N VAL A 159 -6.94 26.38 39.15
CA VAL A 159 -7.66 25.99 37.93
C VAL A 159 -6.71 25.37 36.91
N LEU A 160 -5.50 25.91 36.77
CA LEU A 160 -4.52 25.38 35.84
C LEU A 160 -4.14 23.94 36.17
N ASP A 161 -3.74 23.70 37.42
CA ASP A 161 -3.16 22.42 37.82
C ASP A 161 -4.25 21.35 38.05
N GLN A 162 -5.43 21.73 38.53
CA GLN A 162 -6.51 20.78 38.87
C GLN A 162 -7.54 20.56 37.77
N VAL A 163 -7.74 21.53 36.86
CA VAL A 163 -8.78 21.47 35.83
C VAL A 163 -8.17 21.39 34.44
N PHE A 164 -7.35 22.38 34.06
CA PHE A 164 -6.86 22.49 32.70
C PHE A 164 -5.84 21.40 32.33
N VAL A 165 -4.78 21.23 33.13
CA VAL A 165 -3.71 20.26 32.84
C VAL A 165 -4.23 18.81 32.72
N PRO A 166 -5.05 18.30 33.66
CA PRO A 166 -5.62 16.97 33.54
C PRO A 166 -6.51 16.79 32.29
N ALA A 167 -7.31 17.80 31.94
CA ALA A 167 -8.16 17.77 30.76
C ALA A 167 -7.33 17.81 29.45
N ALA A 168 -6.30 18.65 29.42
CA ALA A 168 -5.36 18.77 28.30
C ALA A 168 -4.62 17.44 28.05
N ASN A 169 -4.10 16.80 29.12
CA ASN A 169 -3.44 15.50 29.01
C ASN A 169 -4.40 14.42 28.51
N ARG A 170 -5.62 14.36 29.06
CA ARG A 170 -6.64 13.40 28.60
C ARG A 170 -6.94 13.56 27.10
N TYR A 171 -7.00 14.80 26.63
CA TYR A 171 -7.25 15.08 25.21
C TYR A 171 -6.06 14.68 24.33
N LEU A 172 -4.83 15.01 24.74
CA LEU A 172 -3.60 14.56 24.06
C LEU A 172 -3.52 13.04 23.98
N ASP A 173 -3.74 12.34 25.10
CA ASP A 173 -3.69 10.87 25.17
C ASP A 173 -4.75 10.23 24.26
N SER A 174 -5.95 10.81 24.19
CA SER A 174 -7.03 10.31 23.32
C SER A 174 -6.66 10.48 21.84
N MET A 175 -6.04 11.61 21.47
CA MET A 175 -5.50 11.83 20.12
C MET A 175 -4.38 10.84 19.78
N GLN A 176 -3.46 10.60 20.72
CA GLN A 176 -2.37 9.62 20.54
C GLN A 176 -2.91 8.20 20.35
N LYS A 177 -3.96 7.81 21.08
CA LYS A 177 -4.61 6.50 20.88
C LYS A 177 -5.17 6.35 19.47
N LEU A 178 -5.85 7.37 18.95
CA LEU A 178 -6.35 7.32 17.57
C LEU A 178 -5.21 7.28 16.55
N LEU A 179 -4.14 8.06 16.75
CA LEU A 179 -2.94 7.99 15.91
C LEU A 179 -2.29 6.60 15.93
N GLN A 180 -2.24 5.97 17.11
CA GLN A 180 -1.66 4.63 17.23
C GLN A 180 -2.49 3.60 16.46
N ILE A 181 -3.83 3.69 16.50
CA ILE A 181 -4.71 2.83 15.70
C ILE A 181 -4.38 3.01 14.21
N GLN A 182 -4.32 4.25 13.71
CA GLN A 182 -3.99 4.51 12.30
C GLN A 182 -2.62 3.96 11.91
N ARG A 183 -1.60 4.14 12.76
CA ARG A 183 -0.24 3.67 12.47
C ARG A 183 -0.16 2.15 12.40
N VAL A 184 -0.82 1.46 13.33
CA VAL A 184 -0.89 -0.01 13.31
C VAL A 184 -1.58 -0.51 12.03
N ASP A 185 -2.67 0.13 11.62
CA ASP A 185 -3.37 -0.24 10.39
C ASP A 185 -2.51 0.01 9.13
N ILE A 186 -1.79 1.14 9.08
CA ILE A 186 -0.87 1.47 7.98
C ILE A 186 0.30 0.48 7.94
N ASP A 187 0.92 0.15 9.08
CA ASP A 187 2.02 -0.80 9.16
C ASP A 187 1.57 -2.21 8.73
N ALA A 188 0.34 -2.61 9.09
CA ALA A 188 -0.24 -3.87 8.64
C ALA A 188 -0.48 -3.89 7.11
N MET A 189 -0.98 -2.79 6.54
CA MET A 189 -1.14 -2.64 5.09
C MET A 189 0.20 -2.70 4.36
N ALA A 190 1.23 -1.99 4.85
CA ALA A 190 2.57 -2.04 4.28
C ALA A 190 3.13 -3.46 4.30
N GLY A 191 2.98 -4.18 5.43
CA GLY A 191 3.40 -5.58 5.54
C GLY A 191 2.68 -6.52 4.57
N GLU A 192 1.40 -6.27 4.27
CA GLU A 192 0.66 -7.07 3.27
C GLU A 192 1.11 -6.75 1.85
N ILE A 193 1.37 -5.48 1.52
CA ILE A 193 1.95 -5.07 0.23
C ILE A 193 3.28 -5.78 -0.01
N ASP A 194 4.16 -5.80 1.00
CA ASP A 194 5.46 -6.48 0.91
C ASP A 194 5.30 -7.99 0.65
N ARG A 195 4.33 -8.63 1.30
CA ARG A 195 4.02 -10.05 1.06
C ARG A 195 3.47 -10.29 -0.35
N ILE A 196 2.57 -9.43 -0.83
CA ILE A 196 2.03 -9.50 -2.19
C ILE A 196 3.17 -9.34 -3.21
N ALA A 197 4.06 -8.38 -3.00
CA ALA A 197 5.22 -8.15 -3.86
C ALA A 197 6.19 -9.34 -3.85
N ALA A 198 6.51 -9.91 -2.68
CA ALA A 198 7.37 -11.09 -2.56
C ALA A 198 6.77 -12.32 -3.26
N ARG A 199 5.48 -12.59 -3.05
CA ARG A 199 4.76 -13.69 -3.73
C ARG A 199 4.71 -13.48 -5.24
N SER A 200 4.51 -12.25 -5.70
CA SER A 200 4.50 -11.90 -7.12
C SER A 200 5.86 -12.13 -7.77
N LYS A 201 6.95 -11.72 -7.12
CA LYS A 201 8.33 -11.99 -7.56
C LYS A 201 8.61 -13.49 -7.65
N MET A 202 8.24 -14.26 -6.61
CA MET A 202 8.43 -15.71 -6.61
C MET A 202 7.66 -16.39 -7.75
N LEU A 203 6.40 -16.02 -7.97
CA LEU A 203 5.61 -16.57 -9.08
C LEU A 203 6.23 -16.22 -10.45
N MET A 204 6.67 -14.98 -10.64
CA MET A 204 7.34 -14.56 -11.88
C MET A 204 8.63 -15.36 -12.12
N LEU A 205 9.43 -15.62 -11.09
CA LEU A 205 10.61 -16.46 -11.20
C LEU A 205 10.26 -17.89 -11.60
N VAL A 206 9.24 -18.50 -10.99
CA VAL A 206 8.79 -19.85 -11.34
C VAL A 206 8.29 -19.90 -12.79
N VAL A 207 7.44 -18.95 -13.21
CA VAL A 207 6.94 -18.85 -14.59
C VAL A 207 8.10 -18.67 -15.58
N GLN A 208 9.07 -17.82 -15.25
CA GLN A 208 10.25 -17.60 -16.10
C GLN A 208 11.09 -18.87 -16.23
N LEU A 209 11.32 -19.61 -15.15
CA LEU A 209 12.06 -20.87 -15.17
C LEU A 209 11.35 -21.93 -16.01
N LEU A 210 10.02 -22.05 -15.87
CA LEU A 210 9.22 -22.97 -16.69
C LEU A 210 9.29 -22.63 -18.18
N ILE A 211 9.28 -21.35 -18.52
CA ILE A 211 9.34 -20.89 -19.91
C ILE A 211 10.73 -21.09 -20.50
N LEU A 212 11.79 -20.86 -19.73
CA LEU A 212 13.16 -21.19 -20.14
C LEU A 212 13.29 -22.69 -20.39
N ALA A 213 12.79 -23.54 -19.48
CA ALA A 213 12.81 -24.99 -19.65
C ALA A 213 12.05 -25.43 -20.91
N PHE A 214 10.86 -24.85 -21.16
CA PHE A 214 10.06 -25.15 -22.35
C PHE A 214 10.74 -24.68 -23.64
N SER A 215 11.40 -23.52 -23.60
CA SER A 215 12.14 -22.98 -24.74
C SER A 215 13.37 -23.83 -25.09
N VAL A 216 14.14 -24.27 -24.09
CA VAL A 216 15.29 -25.17 -24.27
C VAL A 216 14.82 -26.51 -24.84
N PHE A 217 13.77 -27.09 -24.26
CA PHE A 217 13.20 -28.35 -24.74
C PHE A 217 12.69 -28.23 -26.18
N GLY A 218 11.95 -27.17 -26.50
CA GLY A 218 11.44 -26.89 -27.84
C GLY A 218 12.56 -26.70 -28.87
N ALA A 219 13.60 -25.93 -28.54
CA ALA A 219 14.76 -25.71 -29.39
C ALA A 219 15.53 -27.01 -29.67
N TRP A 220 15.75 -27.82 -28.63
CA TRP A 220 16.39 -29.13 -28.75
C TRP A 220 15.58 -30.08 -29.63
N TRP A 221 14.26 -30.14 -29.42
CA TRP A 221 13.35 -30.97 -30.20
C TRP A 221 13.31 -30.56 -31.68
N LEU A 222 13.24 -29.25 -31.98
CA LEU A 222 13.30 -28.73 -33.35
C LEU A 222 14.65 -29.01 -34.01
N THR A 223 15.76 -28.88 -33.27
CA THR A 223 17.10 -29.16 -33.79
C THR A 223 17.21 -30.62 -34.21
N ILE A 224 16.81 -31.56 -33.36
CA ILE A 224 16.84 -33.00 -33.70
C ILE A 224 15.87 -33.31 -34.85
N GLY A 225 14.67 -32.73 -34.83
CA GLY A 225 13.62 -33.01 -35.82
C GLY A 225 13.86 -32.41 -37.21
N ILE A 226 14.63 -31.32 -37.32
CA ILE A 226 14.92 -30.64 -38.60
C ILE A 226 16.32 -30.96 -39.09
N THR A 227 17.35 -30.81 -38.25
CA THR A 227 18.74 -30.89 -38.72
C THR A 227 19.17 -32.31 -39.06
N ARG A 228 18.71 -33.34 -38.32
CA ARG A 228 19.06 -34.74 -38.64
C ARG A 228 18.52 -35.19 -40.01
N PRO A 229 17.22 -35.04 -40.34
CA PRO A 229 16.71 -35.46 -41.65
C PRO A 229 17.32 -34.69 -42.83
N LEU A 230 17.59 -33.38 -42.64
CA LEU A 230 18.27 -32.56 -43.66
C LEU A 230 19.68 -33.06 -43.94
N ARG A 231 20.45 -33.39 -42.90
CA ARG A 231 21.82 -33.93 -43.06
C ARG A 231 21.80 -35.25 -43.82
N THR A 232 20.85 -36.14 -43.50
CA THR A 232 20.66 -37.40 -44.23
C THR A 232 20.31 -37.18 -45.70
N ALA A 233 19.42 -36.21 -46.00
CA ALA A 233 19.06 -35.88 -47.39
C ALA A 233 20.27 -35.33 -48.17
N VAL A 234 21.08 -34.46 -47.56
CA VAL A 234 22.32 -33.94 -48.17
C VAL A 234 23.35 -35.05 -48.40
N ASP A 235 23.53 -35.95 -47.43
CA ASP A 235 24.47 -37.10 -47.55
C ASP A 235 24.03 -38.08 -48.65
N VAL A 236 22.72 -38.24 -48.89
CA VAL A 236 22.21 -39.03 -50.01
C VAL A 236 22.50 -38.34 -51.34
N SER A 237 22.23 -37.04 -51.46
CA SER A 237 22.55 -36.26 -52.67
C SER A 237 24.04 -36.28 -53.00
N HIS A 238 24.92 -36.17 -52.00
CA HIS A 238 26.37 -36.27 -52.19
C HIS A 238 26.82 -37.66 -52.65
N ARG A 239 26.17 -38.73 -52.18
CA ARG A 239 26.45 -40.10 -52.64
C ARG A 239 26.00 -40.33 -54.08
N VAL A 240 24.84 -39.79 -54.47
CA VAL A 240 24.37 -39.83 -55.86
C VAL A 240 25.30 -39.03 -56.77
N ALA A 241 25.73 -37.83 -56.35
CA ALA A 241 26.64 -36.99 -57.13
C ALA A 241 28.06 -37.59 -57.29
N LYS A 242 28.50 -38.46 -56.39
CA LYS A 242 29.76 -39.23 -56.53
C LYS A 242 29.61 -40.51 -57.34
N ALA A 243 28.38 -40.98 -57.56
CA ALA A 243 28.06 -42.20 -58.30
C ALA A 243 27.74 -41.93 -59.79
N ILE A 244 27.69 -40.66 -60.18
CA ILE A 244 27.61 -40.16 -61.56
C ILE A 244 29.01 -39.68 -61.95
#